data_AF-A0A2R8F3X8-F1
#
_entry.id   AF-A0A2R8F3X8-F1
#
_cell.length_a   1.000
_cell.length_b   1.000
_cell.length_c   1.000
_cell.angle_alpha   90.00
_cell.angle_beta   90.00
_cell.angle_gamma   90.00
#
_symmetry.space_group_name_H-M   'P 1'
#
loop_
_entity.id
_entity.type
_entity.pdbx_description
1 polymer ?
#
loop_
_entity_poly.entity_id
_entity_poly.type
_entity_poly.pdbx_seq_one_letter_code
_entity_poly.pdbx_strand_id
1 'polypeptide(L)' 'MSVAVANKSKPFLHWIGSKRRIVNKLIEHLPQANYNYYEPFLGGGALFFKLGIFLNNVFCLTSILI' A
#
# COMPACT_ATOMS: atom_id res chain seq x y z
N MET A 1 -11.89 23.40 26.92
CA MET A 1 -11.80 23.03 25.49
C MET A 1 -10.87 21.84 25.33
N SER A 2 -11.39 20.61 25.23
CA SER A 2 -10.56 19.45 24.83
C SER A 2 -10.60 19.32 23.32
N VAL A 3 -9.50 19.72 22.66
CA VAL A 3 -9.31 19.49 21.23
C VAL A 3 -8.99 18.00 21.07
N ALA A 4 -9.92 17.24 20.47
CA ALA A 4 -9.67 15.86 20.10
C ALA A 4 -8.58 15.84 19.00
N VAL A 5 -7.33 15.63 19.40
CA VAL A 5 -6.23 15.40 18.47
C VAL A 5 -6.48 14.03 17.85
N ALA A 6 -6.93 14.01 16.60
CA ALA A 6 -7.00 12.78 15.81
C ALA A 6 -5.58 12.18 15.72
N ASN A 7 -5.32 11.16 16.53
CA ASN A 7 -4.08 10.41 16.50
C ASN A 7 -3.98 9.68 15.17
N LYS A 8 -3.40 10.33 14.15
CA LYS A 8 -2.95 9.66 12.94
C LYS A 8 -1.88 8.67 13.36
N SER A 9 -2.25 7.39 13.40
CA SER A 9 -1.32 6.28 13.59
C SER A 9 -0.20 6.43 12.56
N LYS A 10 1.00 6.74 13.05
CA LYS A 10 2.21 6.75 12.22
C LYS A 10 2.74 5.31 12.19
N PRO A 11 3.08 4.77 11.01
CA PRO A 11 3.64 3.43 10.93
C PRO A 11 4.94 3.38 11.73
N PHE A 12 4.95 2.55 12.78
CA PHE A 12 6.06 2.44 13.73
C PHE A 12 7.26 1.66 13.17
N LEU A 13 7.07 0.93 12.06
CA LEU A 13 8.11 0.18 11.39
C LEU A 13 8.69 0.95 10.19
N HIS A 14 9.98 1.24 10.25
CA HIS A 14 10.74 1.78 9.13
C HIS A 14 11.24 0.62 8.26
N TRP A 15 10.46 0.22 7.26
CA TRP A 15 10.87 -0.85 6.33
C TRP A 15 11.83 -0.30 5.27
N ILE A 16 13.06 -0.81 5.23
CA ILE A 16 14.03 -0.50 4.16
C ILE A 16 13.47 -1.02 2.83
N GLY A 17 13.36 -0.15 1.82
CA GLY A 17 12.69 -0.49 0.54
C GLY A 17 11.20 -0.17 0.50
N SER A 18 10.68 0.59 1.47
CA SER A 18 9.31 1.12 1.39
C SER A 18 9.14 2.00 0.14
N LYS A 19 8.18 1.63 -0.71
CA LYS A 19 7.86 2.36 -1.95
C LYS A 19 7.18 3.72 -1.70
N ARG A 20 7.00 4.16 -0.45
CA ARG A 20 6.26 5.40 -0.07
C ARG A 20 6.63 6.63 -0.91
N ARG A 21 7.91 6.85 -1.22
CA ARG A 21 8.38 8.02 -2.00
C ARG A 21 7.99 7.95 -3.48
N ILE A 22 7.82 6.76 -4.04
CA ILE A 22 7.54 6.52 -5.46
C ILE A 22 6.11 6.05 -5.73
N VAL A 23 5.32 5.78 -4.69
CA VAL A 23 3.92 5.29 -4.80
C VAL A 23 3.08 6.18 -5.72
N ASN A 24 3.18 7.50 -5.62
CA ASN A 24 2.38 8.40 -6.46
C ASN A 24 2.72 8.25 -7.95
N LYS A 25 4.00 8.19 -8.30
CA LYS A 25 4.46 7.94 -9.68
C LYS A 25 4.04 6.56 -10.18
N LEU A 26 4.11 5.55 -9.31
CA LEU A 26 3.67 4.19 -9.70
C LEU A 26 2.17 4.17 -10.04
N ILE A 27 1.34 4.91 -9.30
CA ILE A 27 -0.10 5.00 -9.55
C ILE A 27 -0.42 5.63 -10.90
N GLU A 28 0.35 6.64 -11.32
CA GLU A 28 0.18 7.29 -12.64
C GLU A 28 0.38 6.34 -13.82
N HIS A 29 1.19 5.29 -13.63
CA HIS A 29 1.45 4.28 -14.65
C HIS A 29 0.53 3.06 -14.55
N LEU A 30 -0.42 3.04 -13.61
CA LEU A 30 -1.37 1.93 -13.50
C LEU A 30 -2.48 2.06 -14.55
N PRO A 31 -3.01 0.92 -15.03
CA PRO A 31 -4.12 0.94 -15.97
C PRO A 31 -5.37 1.54 -15.33
N GLN A 32 -6.16 2.27 -16.11
CA GLN A 32 -7.35 2.99 -15.63
C GLN A 32 -8.57 2.09 -15.41
N ALA A 33 -8.53 0.84 -15.89
CA ALA A 33 -9.62 -0.14 -15.76
C ALA A 33 -9.53 -0.95 -14.46
N ASN A 34 -10.53 -1.78 -14.16
CA ASN A 34 -10.41 -2.78 -13.09
C ASN A 34 -9.36 -3.83 -13.48
N TYR A 35 -8.34 -4.01 -12.64
CA TYR A 35 -7.35 -5.07 -12.75
C TYR A 35 -7.10 -5.71 -11.39
N ASN A 36 -6.59 -6.94 -11.44
CA ASN A 36 -6.13 -7.63 -10.25
C ASN A 36 -4.68 -7.22 -10.01
N TYR A 37 -4.41 -6.59 -8.87
CA TYR A 37 -3.07 -6.18 -8.49
C TYR A 37 -2.40 -7.29 -7.67
N TYR A 38 -1.24 -7.76 -8.12
CA TYR A 38 -0.46 -8.78 -7.43
C TYR A 38 0.89 -8.20 -7.00
N GLU A 39 1.16 -8.17 -5.70
CA GLU A 39 2.44 -7.72 -5.15
C GLU A 39 3.23 -8.91 -4.58
N PRO A 40 4.27 -9.39 -5.29
CA PRO A 40 5.05 -10.56 -4.84
C PRO A 40 5.94 -10.28 -3.64
N PHE A 41 6.30 -9.02 -3.40
CA PHE A 41 7.12 -8.60 -2.26
C PHE A 41 6.47 -7.40 -1.58
N LEU A 42 5.66 -7.66 -0.54
CA LEU A 42 4.93 -6.62 0.18
C LEU A 42 5.86 -5.59 0.82
N GLY A 43 6.89 -6.07 1.52
CA GLY A 43 7.76 -5.24 2.35
C GLY A 43 6.94 -4.33 3.26
N GLY A 44 7.12 -3.01 3.13
CA GLY A 44 6.35 -2.00 3.87
C GLY A 44 4.92 -1.72 3.37
N GLY A 45 4.41 -2.47 2.38
CA GLY A 45 3.01 -2.49 1.94
C GLY A 45 2.44 -1.18 1.37
N ALA A 46 3.29 -0.19 1.09
CA ALA A 46 2.82 1.18 0.83
C ALA A 46 1.91 1.31 -0.40
N LEU A 47 2.21 0.57 -1.48
CA LEU A 47 1.39 0.57 -2.69
C LEU A 47 0.17 -0.34 -2.52
N PHE A 48 0.34 -1.53 -1.98
CA PHE A 48 -0.74 -2.45 -1.60
C PHE A 48 -1.85 -1.76 -0.78
N PHE A 49 -1.52 -1.11 0.34
CA PHE A 49 -2.52 -0.43 1.17
C PHE A 49 -3.15 0.78 0.47
N LYS A 50 -2.39 1.45 -0.39
CA LYS A 50 -2.92 2.58 -1.15
C LYS A 50 -3.93 2.12 -2.20
N LEU A 51 -3.66 1.00 -2.89
CA LEU A 51 -4.52 0.42 -3.91
C LEU A 51 -5.73 -0.32 -3.34
N GLY A 52 -5.63 -0.94 -2.17
CA GLY A 52 -6.76 -1.61 -1.52
C GLY A 52 -7.92 -0.67 -1.15
N ILE A 53 -7.70 0.65 -1.16
CA ILE A 53 -8.75 1.66 -1.01
C ILE A 53 -9.55 1.83 -2.32
N PHE A 54 -8.92 1.59 -3.48
CA PHE A 54 -9.49 1.85 -4.80
C PHE A 54 -9.86 0.58 -5.59
N LEU A 55 -9.19 -0.53 -5.33
CA LEU A 55 -9.34 -1.80 -6.04
C LEU A 55 -9.96 -2.85 -5.12
N ASN A 56 -10.90 -3.62 -5.67
CA ASN A 56 -11.51 -4.76 -4.96
C ASN A 56 -10.59 -5.99 -4.89
N ASN A 57 -9.63 -6.10 -5.82
CA ASN A 57 -8.80 -7.29 -6.00
C ASN A 57 -7.30 -6.94 -5.89
N VAL A 58 -6.77 -6.98 -4.67
CA VAL A 58 -5.35 -6.71 -4.36
C VAL A 58 -4.80 -7.89 -3.57
N PHE A 59 -3.84 -8.62 -4.16
CA PHE A 59 -3.30 -9.86 -3.60
C PHE A 59 -1.81 -9.71 -3.31
N CYS A 60 -1.40 -10.14 -2.12
CA CYS A 60 0.00 -10.28 -1.77
C CYS A 60 0.41 -11.73 -2.03
N LEU A 61 1.33 -11.96 -2.97
CA LEU A 61 1.70 -13.33 -3.39
C LEU A 61 2.71 -14.00 -2.45
N THR A 62 3.11 -13.37 -1.34
CA THR A 62 4.01 -13.97 -0.34
C THR A 62 3.42 -15.17 0.42
N SER A 63 2.16 -15.56 0.15
CA SER A 63 1.52 -16.72 0.77
C SER A 63 1.52 -17.99 -0.10
N ILE A 64 2.17 -17.99 -1.26
CA ILE A 64 2.43 -19.22 -2.05
C ILE A 64 3.86 -19.68 -1.75
N LEU A 65 3.93 -20.71 -0.88
CA LEU A 65 5.07 -21.60 -0.61
C LEU A 65 6.39 -20.94 -0.18
N ILE A 66 6.49 -20.70 1.14
CA ILE A 66 7.59 -21.22 1.98
C ILE A 66 6.93 -21.99 3.12
#